data_AF-A0A8C5G2N3-F1
#
_entry.id   AF-A0A8C5G2N3-F1
#
_cell.length_a   1.000
_cell.length_b   1.000
_cell.length_c   1.000
_cell.angle_alpha   90.00
_cell.angle_beta   90.00
_cell.angle_gamma   90.00
#
_symmetry.space_group_name_H-M   'P 1'
#
loop_
_entity.id
_entity.type
_entity.pdbx_description
1 polymer ?
#
loop_
_entity_poly.entity_id
_entity_poly.type
_entity_poly.pdbx_seq_one_letter_code
_entity_poly.pdbx_strand_id
1 'polypeptide(L)'
;MLNLVDPDDSSLLHSQPISSIRVWGVGRDHDRDFAYVARDKNTRVLKCHVFRCDTPAAAIATSLHEICSKIMAERKSAKAAAGSSTQNGSDVPLQEFPMPKTELVQKFHVFYLGMTSVTRPIGMDIINGAIDNLISSTGKEDWTPVILSIADTTVAVIKEKEEEALVECRVRFLSFMGVGRDVHTFAFIMDTGNQHFQCHVFWCDPNAGCVSEAVQAACVVSYGGRRSYDCCRPGASMTKNHLGYLNC
;
A
#
# COMPACT_ATOMS: atom_id res chain seq x y z
N MET A 1 -6.25 -1.31 27.16
CA MET A 1 -7.23 -0.56 26.34
C MET A 1 -6.63 0.81 26.08
N LEU A 2 -6.91 1.44 24.94
CA LEU A 2 -6.62 2.84 24.68
C LEU A 2 -7.87 3.63 25.07
N ASN A 3 -7.74 4.50 26.06
CA ASN A 3 -8.85 5.30 26.57
C ASN A 3 -8.62 6.76 26.21
N LEU A 4 -9.63 7.36 25.59
CA LEU A 4 -9.73 8.79 25.37
C LEU A 4 -10.54 9.38 26.51
N VAL A 5 -9.94 10.31 27.23
CA VAL A 5 -10.55 11.02 28.33
C VAL A 5 -10.70 12.48 27.96
N ASP A 6 -11.77 13.10 28.44
CA ASP A 6 -11.98 14.52 28.32
C ASP A 6 -10.94 15.27 29.19
N PRO A 7 -10.29 16.31 28.66
CA PRO A 7 -9.26 17.04 29.39
C PRO A 7 -9.79 17.89 30.56
N ASP A 8 -11.06 18.32 30.51
CA ASP A 8 -11.64 19.23 31.51
C ASP A 8 -12.21 18.48 32.72
N ASP A 9 -12.86 17.33 32.50
CA ASP A 9 -13.51 16.56 33.57
C ASP A 9 -12.99 15.12 33.75
N SER A 10 -11.99 14.71 32.97
CA SER A 10 -11.43 13.35 32.97
C SER A 10 -12.45 12.24 32.67
N SER A 11 -13.60 12.57 32.09
CA SER A 11 -14.62 11.59 31.71
C SER A 11 -14.17 10.73 30.53
N LEU A 12 -14.57 9.46 30.51
CA LEU A 12 -14.21 8.53 29.45
C LEU A 12 -15.06 8.79 28.19
N LEU A 13 -14.45 9.39 27.17
CA LEU A 13 -15.09 9.68 25.88
C LEU A 13 -15.16 8.45 24.98
N HIS A 14 -14.06 7.69 24.90
CA HIS A 14 -13.99 6.53 24.02
C HIS A 14 -12.97 5.50 24.54
N SER A 15 -13.26 4.21 24.34
CA SER A 15 -12.35 3.13 24.72
C SER A 15 -12.17 2.14 23.58
N GLN A 16 -10.95 2.04 23.07
CA GLN A 16 -10.57 1.14 22.00
C GLN A 16 -9.66 0.01 22.52
N PRO A 17 -10.00 -1.27 22.31
CA PRO A 17 -9.07 -2.36 22.56
C PRO A 17 -7.80 -2.21 21.70
N ILE A 18 -6.63 -2.21 22.33
CA ILE A 18 -5.33 -2.07 21.62
C ILE A 18 -5.15 -3.20 20.61
N SER A 19 -5.62 -4.41 20.93
CA SER A 19 -5.62 -5.58 20.04
C SER A 19 -6.46 -5.41 18.76
N SER A 20 -7.32 -4.40 18.70
CA SER A 20 -8.18 -4.13 17.53
C SER A 20 -7.70 -2.97 16.67
N ILE A 21 -6.65 -2.28 17.10
CA ILE A 21 -5.99 -1.22 16.33
C ILE A 21 -5.10 -1.89 15.29
N ARG A 22 -5.30 -1.53 14.02
CA ARG A 22 -4.56 -2.09 12.87
C ARG A 22 -3.33 -1.27 12.53
N VAL A 23 -3.48 0.04 12.59
CA VAL A 23 -2.45 1.02 12.26
C VAL A 23 -2.67 2.29 13.08
N TRP A 24 -1.58 2.98 13.39
CA TRP A 24 -1.60 4.31 13.99
C TRP A 24 -0.56 5.21 13.30
N GLY A 25 -0.76 6.52 13.42
CA GLY A 25 0.09 7.54 12.82
C GLY A 25 0.21 8.76 13.73
N VAL A 26 1.29 9.51 13.53
CA VAL A 26 1.58 10.78 14.22
C VAL A 26 1.69 11.88 13.18
N GLY A 27 1.21 13.08 13.51
CA GLY A 27 1.28 14.25 12.65
C GLY A 27 2.72 14.66 12.37
N ARG A 28 2.99 15.06 11.13
CA ARG A 28 4.32 15.46 10.68
C ARG A 28 4.66 16.88 11.13
N ASP A 29 3.72 17.81 10.95
CA ASP A 29 3.88 19.22 11.27
C ASP A 29 3.27 19.59 12.63
N HIS A 30 2.45 18.68 13.18
CA HIS A 30 1.80 18.82 14.47
C HIS A 30 2.19 17.63 15.33
N ASP A 31 3.14 17.85 16.24
CA ASP A 31 3.68 16.87 17.19
C ASP A 31 2.62 16.24 18.12
N ARG A 32 1.42 16.80 18.14
CA ARG A 32 0.27 16.41 18.96
C ARG A 32 -0.83 15.70 18.18
N ASP A 33 -0.77 15.66 16.86
CA ASP A 33 -1.78 14.96 16.08
C ASP A 33 -1.52 13.46 16.11
N PHE A 34 -2.52 12.70 16.54
CA PHE A 34 -2.46 11.24 16.63
C PHE A 34 -3.67 10.65 15.93
N ALA A 35 -3.44 9.61 15.12
CA ALA A 35 -4.52 8.90 14.44
C ALA A 35 -4.37 7.39 14.60
N TYR A 36 -5.49 6.68 14.63
CA TYR A 36 -5.49 5.22 14.55
C TYR A 36 -6.67 4.70 13.73
N VAL A 37 -6.49 3.52 13.13
CA VAL A 37 -7.56 2.80 12.45
C VAL A 37 -7.92 1.55 13.24
N ALA A 38 -9.19 1.43 13.59
CA ALA A 38 -9.73 0.25 14.26
C ALA A 38 -11.04 -0.19 13.61
N ARG A 39 -11.38 -1.47 13.80
CA ARG A 39 -12.64 -2.01 13.30
C ARG A 39 -13.79 -1.59 14.21
N ASP A 40 -14.80 -0.96 13.64
CA ASP A 40 -16.01 -0.57 14.35
C ASP A 40 -16.83 -1.82 14.72
N LYS A 41 -17.28 -1.88 15.98
CA LYS A 41 -17.96 -3.06 16.53
C LYS A 41 -19.33 -3.32 15.90
N ASN A 42 -20.03 -2.26 15.48
CA ASN A 42 -21.42 -2.35 15.01
C ASN A 42 -21.48 -2.57 13.50
N THR A 43 -20.63 -1.87 12.76
CA THR A 43 -20.66 -1.86 11.29
C THR A 43 -19.66 -2.81 10.64
N ARG A 44 -18.69 -3.33 11.41
CA ARG A 44 -17.54 -4.11 10.91
C ARG A 44 -16.67 -3.36 9.88
N VAL A 45 -16.88 -2.07 9.70
CA VAL A 45 -16.10 -1.17 8.83
C VAL A 45 -14.86 -0.70 9.59
N LEU A 46 -13.76 -0.45 8.88
CA LEU A 46 -12.58 0.20 9.45
C LEU A 46 -12.84 1.70 9.56
N LYS A 47 -12.71 2.25 10.77
CA LYS A 47 -12.83 3.68 11.03
C LYS A 47 -11.48 4.27 11.35
N CYS A 48 -11.17 5.42 10.74
CA CYS A 48 -10.05 6.26 11.13
C CYS A 48 -10.52 7.21 12.22
N HIS A 49 -9.76 7.26 13.32
CA HIS A 49 -10.00 8.13 14.45
C HIS A 49 -8.81 9.07 14.57
N VAL A 50 -9.05 10.38 14.53
CA VAL A 50 -8.01 11.42 14.52
C VAL A 50 -8.22 12.33 15.73
N PHE A 51 -7.14 12.60 16.45
CA PHE A 51 -7.13 13.35 17.70
C PHE A 51 -5.98 14.35 17.67
N ARG A 52 -6.18 15.46 18.38
CA ARG A 52 -5.09 16.32 18.82
C ARG A 52 -4.92 16.11 20.32
N CYS A 53 -3.75 15.66 20.72
CA CYS A 53 -3.48 15.18 22.07
C CYS A 53 -2.66 16.21 22.88
N ASP A 54 -2.87 16.21 24.20
CA ASP A 54 -2.05 17.03 25.11
C ASP A 54 -0.66 16.41 25.37
N THR A 55 -0.53 15.11 25.12
CA THR A 55 0.73 14.38 25.12
C THR A 55 1.30 14.34 23.69
N PRO A 56 2.62 14.49 23.49
CA PRO A 56 3.23 14.30 22.18
C PRO A 56 2.84 12.97 21.55
N ALA A 57 2.35 13.01 20.31
CA ALA A 57 1.83 11.86 19.59
C ALA A 57 2.89 10.76 19.41
N ALA A 58 4.17 11.14 19.31
CA ALA A 58 5.29 10.21 19.28
C ALA A 58 5.39 9.36 20.56
N ALA A 59 5.11 9.94 21.74
CA ALA A 59 5.10 9.20 23.00
C ALA A 59 3.94 8.20 23.03
N ILE A 60 2.75 8.61 22.57
CA ILE A 60 1.57 7.74 22.45
C ILE A 60 1.86 6.54 21.53
N ALA A 61 2.47 6.80 20.36
CA ALA A 61 2.85 5.76 19.41
C ALA A 61 3.89 4.78 20.00
N THR A 62 4.84 5.29 20.79
CA THR A 62 5.86 4.48 21.45
C THR A 62 5.23 3.57 22.50
N SER A 63 4.37 4.11 23.36
CA SER A 63 3.65 3.31 24.36
C SER A 63 2.75 2.25 23.73
N LEU A 64 2.09 2.56 22.61
CA LEU A 64 1.29 1.57 21.87
C LEU A 64 2.16 0.45 21.30
N HIS A 65 3.35 0.77 20.80
CA HIS A 65 4.30 -0.22 20.31
C HIS A 65 4.78 -1.17 21.42
N GLU A 66 5.11 -0.63 22.59
CA GLU A 66 5.52 -1.41 23.77
C GLU A 66 4.40 -2.34 24.25
N ILE A 67 3.17 -1.83 24.36
CA ILE A 67 2.02 -2.63 24.80
C ILE A 67 1.71 -3.74 23.77
N CYS A 68 1.75 -3.44 22.47
CA CYS A 68 1.58 -4.45 21.42
C CYS A 68 2.67 -5.52 21.50
N SER A 69 3.92 -5.11 21.70
CA SER A 69 5.06 -6.03 21.83
C SER A 69 4.89 -6.96 23.03
N LYS A 70 4.45 -6.44 24.17
CA LYS A 70 4.14 -7.23 25.37
C LYS A 70 3.01 -8.23 25.13
N ILE A 71 1.91 -7.79 24.50
CA ILE A 71 0.78 -8.67 24.14
C ILE A 71 1.24 -9.79 23.19
N MET A 72 2.11 -9.50 22.23
CA MET A 72 2.66 -10.49 21.31
C MET A 72 3.59 -11.49 22.02
N ALA A 73 4.43 -11.01 22.95
CA ALA A 73 5.32 -11.85 23.75
C ALA A 73 4.53 -12.79 24.69
N GLU A 74 3.48 -12.30 25.35
CA GLU A 74 2.60 -13.08 26.23
C GLU A 74 1.81 -14.15 25.47
N ARG A 75 1.42 -13.88 24.20
CA ARG A 75 0.81 -14.90 23.33
C ARG A 75 1.78 -15.99 22.89
N LYS A 76 3.07 -15.66 22.78
CA LYS A 76 4.13 -16.61 22.42
C LYS A 76 4.49 -17.52 23.61
N SER A 77 4.53 -16.98 24.82
CA SER A 77 4.80 -17.76 26.05
C SER A 77 3.63 -18.66 26.45
N ALA A 78 2.38 -18.20 26.28
CA ALA A 78 1.19 -19.02 26.53
C ALA A 78 1.10 -20.26 25.61
N LYS A 79 1.69 -20.19 24.40
CA LYS A 79 1.73 -21.31 23.44
C LYS A 79 2.85 -22.32 23.74
N ALA A 80 3.86 -21.93 24.53
CA ALA A 80 4.96 -22.80 24.96
C ALA A 80 4.61 -23.67 26.19
N ALA A 81 3.55 -23.34 26.93
CA ALA A 81 3.10 -24.11 28.08
C ALA A 81 2.23 -25.34 27.75
N ALA A 82 1.92 -25.57 26.46
CA ALA A 82 0.99 -26.62 26.01
C ALA A 82 1.61 -27.65 25.03
N GLY A 83 2.93 -27.83 25.04
CA GLY A 83 3.60 -28.78 24.12
C GLY A 83 4.90 -29.35 24.67
N SER A 84 4.78 -30.45 25.40
CA SER A 84 5.89 -31.36 25.73
C SER A 84 6.47 -31.99 24.45
N SER A 85 7.79 -31.98 24.28
CA SER A 85 8.64 -33.20 24.24
C SER A 85 9.94 -33.00 23.46
N THR A 86 11.03 -33.36 24.16
CA THR A 86 12.32 -33.93 23.71
C THR A 86 13.26 -33.19 22.74
N GLN A 87 14.49 -33.17 23.23
CA GLN A 87 15.72 -32.58 22.73
C GLN A 87 16.38 -33.49 21.69
N ASN A 88 17.15 -32.88 20.77
CA ASN A 88 18.50 -33.26 20.32
C ASN A 88 18.69 -33.19 18.81
N GLY A 89 19.81 -32.59 18.40
CA GLY A 89 20.58 -33.11 17.28
C GLY A 89 21.11 -32.08 16.27
N SER A 90 22.44 -31.99 16.26
CA SER A 90 23.32 -31.61 15.15
C SER A 90 23.39 -30.15 14.69
N ASP A 91 24.47 -29.54 15.17
CA ASP A 91 25.27 -28.45 14.61
C ASP A 91 25.75 -28.81 13.18
N VAL A 92 25.36 -28.03 12.17
CA VAL A 92 25.86 -28.10 10.78
C VAL A 92 25.99 -26.66 10.24
N PRO A 93 27.09 -26.29 9.56
CA PRO A 93 27.35 -24.90 9.18
C PRO A 93 26.28 -24.34 8.26
N LEU A 94 25.77 -23.15 8.60
CA LEU A 94 24.78 -22.39 7.83
C LEU A 94 25.33 -22.05 6.44
N GLN A 95 25.06 -22.92 5.48
CA GLN A 95 25.06 -22.56 4.07
C GLN A 95 23.82 -21.68 3.87
N GLU A 96 24.03 -20.38 3.62
CA GLU A 96 22.98 -19.40 3.31
C GLU A 96 22.24 -19.81 2.02
N PHE A 97 21.26 -20.70 2.19
CA PHE A 97 20.15 -20.81 1.24
C PHE A 97 19.37 -19.49 1.33
N PRO A 98 19.03 -18.85 0.19
CA PRO A 98 18.22 -17.64 0.22
C PRO A 98 16.89 -17.99 0.87
N MET A 99 16.75 -17.57 2.13
CA MET A 99 15.50 -17.68 2.87
C MET A 99 14.44 -17.04 1.97
N PRO A 100 13.38 -17.76 1.55
CA PRO A 100 12.29 -17.17 0.81
C PRO A 100 11.66 -16.18 1.77
N LYS A 101 12.04 -14.90 1.65
CA LYS A 101 11.33 -13.82 2.30
C LYS A 101 9.92 -13.97 1.76
N THR A 102 9.00 -14.32 2.64
CA THR A 102 7.58 -14.47 2.30
C THR A 102 7.05 -13.07 2.07
N GLU A 103 7.49 -12.44 0.99
CA GLU A 103 7.07 -11.12 0.55
C GLU A 103 5.57 -11.25 0.22
N LEU A 104 4.77 -10.32 0.73
CA LEU A 104 3.33 -10.31 0.49
C LEU A 104 3.09 -9.88 -0.95
N VAL A 105 3.25 -10.82 -1.88
CA VAL A 105 3.06 -10.58 -3.31
C VAL A 105 1.59 -10.69 -3.64
N GLN A 106 1.00 -9.60 -4.13
CA GLN A 106 -0.35 -9.56 -4.69
C GLN A 106 -0.26 -9.75 -6.20
N LYS A 107 -1.07 -10.64 -6.76
CA LYS A 107 -1.09 -10.95 -8.19
C LYS A 107 -2.45 -10.63 -8.78
N PHE A 108 -2.48 -9.90 -9.89
CA PHE A 108 -3.69 -9.50 -10.59
C PHE A 108 -3.63 -9.94 -12.06
N HIS A 109 -4.66 -10.64 -12.51
CA HIS A 109 -4.83 -10.98 -13.92
C HIS A 109 -5.38 -9.76 -14.66
N VAL A 110 -4.61 -9.23 -15.60
CA VAL A 110 -4.95 -8.02 -16.37
C VAL A 110 -4.48 -8.19 -17.81
N PHE A 111 -4.95 -7.31 -18.69
CA PHE A 111 -4.43 -7.23 -20.05
C PHE A 111 -3.43 -6.08 -20.17
N TYR A 112 -2.26 -6.36 -20.72
CA TYR A 112 -1.24 -5.35 -21.02
C TYR A 112 -1.47 -4.79 -22.41
N LEU A 113 -1.69 -3.47 -22.48
CA LEU A 113 -1.93 -2.74 -23.73
C LEU A 113 -0.62 -2.33 -24.39
N GLY A 114 0.44 -2.17 -23.59
CA GLY A 114 1.77 -1.79 -24.05
C GLY A 114 2.39 -0.66 -23.24
N MET A 115 3.46 -0.11 -23.79
CA MET A 115 4.15 1.06 -23.25
C MET A 115 4.17 2.21 -24.25
N THR A 116 4.30 3.42 -23.75
CA THR A 116 4.65 4.60 -24.55
C THR A 116 5.62 5.49 -23.81
N SER A 117 6.55 6.11 -24.53
CA SER A 117 7.48 7.08 -23.96
C SER A 117 6.76 8.39 -23.69
N VAL A 118 6.97 8.96 -22.50
CA VAL A 118 6.32 10.20 -22.08
C VAL A 118 7.34 11.28 -21.72
N THR A 119 6.97 12.54 -21.92
CA THR A 119 7.86 13.69 -21.75
C THR A 119 7.92 14.21 -20.32
N ARG A 120 6.92 13.87 -19.49
CA ARG A 120 6.83 14.29 -18.09
C ARG A 120 6.64 13.08 -17.17
N PRO A 121 7.22 13.11 -15.95
CA PRO A 121 7.08 12.01 -15.01
C PRO A 121 5.70 11.92 -14.36
N ILE A 122 4.88 12.98 -14.46
CA ILE A 122 3.66 13.20 -13.67
C ILE A 122 2.58 13.91 -14.50
N GLY A 123 1.33 13.56 -14.20
CA GLY A 123 0.12 14.16 -14.74
C GLY A 123 -0.81 13.15 -15.39
N MET A 124 -2.11 13.18 -15.08
CA MET A 124 -3.08 12.34 -15.79
C MET A 124 -3.34 12.74 -17.23
N ASP A 125 -2.88 13.90 -17.70
CA ASP A 125 -3.03 14.27 -19.11
C ASP A 125 -2.03 13.45 -19.91
N ILE A 126 -0.86 13.22 -19.31
CA ILE A 126 0.13 12.25 -19.78
C ILE A 126 -0.42 10.82 -19.72
N ILE A 127 -0.98 10.38 -18.58
CA ILE A 127 -1.57 9.03 -18.48
C ILE A 127 -2.71 8.83 -19.48
N ASN A 128 -3.69 9.73 -19.51
CA ASN A 128 -4.84 9.60 -20.41
C ASN A 128 -4.41 9.71 -21.87
N GLY A 129 -3.45 10.58 -22.20
CA GLY A 129 -2.88 10.63 -23.56
C GLY A 129 -2.20 9.33 -23.96
N ALA A 130 -1.45 8.70 -23.04
CA ALA A 130 -0.84 7.39 -23.26
C ALA A 130 -1.87 6.27 -23.46
N ILE A 131 -2.94 6.28 -22.64
CA ILE A 131 -4.06 5.33 -22.75
C ILE A 131 -4.77 5.49 -24.10
N ASP A 132 -5.15 6.72 -24.47
CA ASP A 132 -5.86 7.01 -25.72
C ASP A 132 -5.02 6.58 -26.94
N ASN A 133 -3.70 6.83 -26.91
CA ASN A 133 -2.77 6.41 -27.95
C ASN A 133 -2.73 4.88 -28.11
N LEU A 134 -2.57 4.15 -27.00
CA LEU A 134 -2.44 2.68 -27.03
C LEU A 134 -3.76 1.98 -27.37
N ILE A 135 -4.90 2.49 -26.90
CA ILE A 135 -6.21 1.96 -27.29
C ILE A 135 -6.48 2.19 -28.77
N SER A 136 -6.05 3.33 -29.32
CA SER A 136 -6.23 3.64 -30.73
C SER A 136 -5.29 2.84 -31.64
N SER A 137 -4.08 2.52 -31.17
CA SER A 137 -3.08 1.78 -31.95
C SER A 137 -3.25 0.26 -31.87
N THR A 138 -3.80 -0.25 -30.77
CA THR A 138 -3.81 -1.67 -30.44
C THR A 138 -5.25 -2.15 -30.26
N GLY A 139 -5.70 -3.07 -31.12
CA GLY A 139 -7.01 -3.68 -30.99
C GLY A 139 -7.13 -4.51 -29.71
N LYS A 140 -8.36 -4.68 -29.19
CA LYS A 140 -8.60 -5.50 -27.98
C LYS A 140 -8.10 -6.94 -28.11
N GLU A 141 -8.02 -7.46 -29.34
CA GLU A 141 -7.56 -8.81 -29.64
C GLU A 141 -6.04 -8.97 -29.49
N ASP A 142 -5.30 -7.86 -29.58
CA ASP A 142 -3.83 -7.83 -29.48
C ASP A 142 -3.35 -7.59 -28.04
N TRP A 143 -4.27 -7.33 -27.09
CA TRP A 143 -3.88 -7.10 -25.70
C TRP A 143 -3.36 -8.39 -25.07
N THR A 144 -2.18 -8.31 -24.46
CA THR A 144 -1.51 -9.51 -23.95
C THR A 144 -1.99 -9.82 -22.53
N PRO A 145 -2.50 -11.02 -22.23
CA PRO A 145 -2.85 -11.41 -20.87
C PRO A 145 -1.58 -11.54 -20.01
N VAL A 146 -1.55 -10.81 -18.90
CA VAL A 146 -0.41 -10.75 -17.99
C VAL A 146 -0.87 -10.83 -16.54
N ILE A 147 0.07 -11.25 -15.69
CA ILE A 147 -0.04 -11.16 -14.24
C ILE A 147 0.73 -9.91 -13.81
N LEU A 148 0.02 -8.93 -13.26
CA LEU A 148 0.61 -7.82 -12.56
C LEU A 148 0.91 -8.26 -11.11
N SER A 149 2.18 -8.46 -10.82
CA SER A 149 2.70 -8.93 -9.53
C SER A 149 3.26 -7.76 -8.74
N ILE A 150 2.61 -7.41 -7.64
CA ILE A 150 2.94 -6.28 -6.79
C ILE A 150 3.50 -6.80 -5.48
N ALA A 151 4.78 -6.52 -5.26
CA ALA A 151 5.53 -6.81 -4.05
C ALA A 151 5.82 -5.51 -3.30
N ASP A 152 6.49 -5.57 -2.14
CA ASP A 152 6.68 -4.40 -1.28
C ASP A 152 7.49 -3.29 -1.97
N THR A 153 8.44 -3.68 -2.82
CA THR A 153 9.39 -2.78 -3.49
C THR A 153 9.39 -2.87 -5.01
N THR A 154 8.60 -3.76 -5.58
CA THR A 154 8.63 -4.07 -7.02
C THR A 154 7.24 -4.31 -7.57
N VAL A 155 6.97 -3.77 -8.75
CA VAL A 155 5.82 -4.07 -9.59
C VAL A 155 6.33 -4.76 -10.84
N ALA A 156 5.95 -6.01 -11.05
CA ALA A 156 6.37 -6.81 -12.19
C ALA A 156 5.18 -7.15 -13.08
N VAL A 157 5.38 -7.10 -14.39
CA VAL A 157 4.41 -7.51 -15.41
C VAL A 157 4.89 -8.83 -15.99
N ILE A 158 4.18 -9.91 -15.74
CA ILE A 158 4.62 -11.27 -16.09
C ILE A 158 3.66 -11.86 -17.12
N LYS A 159 4.17 -12.42 -18.21
CA LYS A 159 3.30 -13.05 -19.22
C LYS A 159 2.78 -14.39 -18.69
N GLU A 160 1.46 -14.58 -18.71
CA GLU A 160 0.81 -15.76 -18.08
C GLU A 160 1.32 -17.11 -18.59
N LYS A 161 1.70 -17.19 -19.87
CA LYS A 161 2.10 -18.45 -20.51
C LYS A 161 3.57 -18.80 -20.37
N GLU A 162 4.43 -17.81 -20.10
CA GLU A 162 5.89 -17.96 -20.22
C GLU A 162 6.62 -17.75 -18.88
N GLU A 163 5.91 -17.32 -17.83
CA GLU A 163 6.48 -16.89 -16.53
C GLU A 163 7.62 -15.86 -16.63
N GLU A 164 7.82 -15.28 -17.81
CA GLU A 164 8.82 -14.26 -18.07
C GLU A 164 8.28 -12.86 -17.72
N ALA A 165 9.10 -12.09 -17.00
CA ALA A 165 8.77 -10.70 -16.67
C ALA A 165 9.02 -9.80 -17.88
N LEU A 166 7.96 -9.26 -18.46
CA LEU A 166 8.00 -8.28 -19.55
C LEU A 166 8.51 -6.92 -19.06
N VAL A 167 8.13 -6.54 -17.85
CA VAL A 167 8.49 -5.27 -17.23
C VAL A 167 8.74 -5.50 -15.75
N GLU A 168 9.88 -5.02 -15.26
CA GLU A 168 10.16 -4.93 -13.82
C GLU A 168 10.33 -3.47 -13.44
N CYS A 169 9.38 -2.95 -12.67
CA CYS A 169 9.40 -1.58 -12.16
C CYS A 169 9.67 -1.61 -10.66
N ARG A 170 10.82 -1.10 -10.22
CA ARG A 170 11.02 -0.86 -8.78
C ARG A 170 10.19 0.33 -8.34
N VAL A 171 9.49 0.20 -7.23
CA VAL A 171 8.58 1.21 -6.69
C VAL A 171 9.26 2.59 -6.50
N ARG A 172 10.55 2.61 -6.16
CA ARG A 172 11.37 3.83 -6.08
C ARG A 172 11.52 4.62 -7.39
N PHE A 173 11.25 3.99 -8.54
CA PHE A 173 11.31 4.61 -9.86
C PHE A 173 9.92 4.85 -10.44
N LEU A 174 8.86 4.40 -9.75
CA LEU A 174 7.48 4.74 -10.11
C LEU A 174 7.26 6.21 -9.74
N SER A 175 7.15 7.06 -10.75
CA SER A 175 6.99 8.50 -10.58
C SER A 175 5.54 8.91 -10.46
N PHE A 176 4.64 8.20 -11.14
CA PHE A 176 3.22 8.50 -11.15
C PHE A 176 2.37 7.27 -11.48
N MET A 177 1.12 7.26 -11.05
CA MET A 177 0.16 6.20 -11.36
C MET A 177 -1.26 6.73 -11.33
N GLY A 178 -2.15 6.05 -12.05
CA GLY A 178 -3.56 6.40 -12.00
C GLY A 178 -4.46 5.54 -12.85
N VAL A 179 -5.76 5.68 -12.61
CA VAL A 179 -6.84 5.10 -13.43
C VAL A 179 -7.24 6.14 -14.47
N GLY A 180 -7.41 5.72 -15.72
CA GLY A 180 -7.79 6.64 -16.79
C GLY A 180 -9.24 7.15 -16.66
N ARG A 181 -9.74 7.79 -17.72
CA ARG A 181 -11.16 8.19 -17.78
C ARG A 181 -12.10 6.98 -17.66
N ASP A 182 -11.69 5.85 -18.23
CA ASP A 182 -12.36 4.56 -18.08
C ASP A 182 -11.86 3.86 -16.80
N VAL A 183 -12.79 3.41 -15.95
CA VAL A 183 -12.51 2.71 -14.70
C VAL A 183 -11.76 1.39 -14.86
N HIS A 184 -11.76 0.80 -16.06
CA HIS A 184 -11.02 -0.43 -16.35
C HIS A 184 -9.55 -0.14 -16.70
N THR A 185 -9.21 1.10 -17.04
CA THR A 185 -7.85 1.44 -17.47
C THR A 185 -6.98 1.84 -16.29
N PHE A 186 -5.81 1.22 -16.16
CA PHE A 186 -4.80 1.56 -15.18
C PHE A 186 -3.48 1.86 -15.89
N ALA A 187 -2.73 2.85 -15.41
CA ALA A 187 -1.39 3.10 -15.90
C ALA A 187 -0.46 3.56 -14.79
N PHE A 188 0.83 3.31 -14.97
CA PHE A 188 1.89 3.92 -14.18
C PHE A 188 3.01 4.42 -15.07
N ILE A 189 3.68 5.46 -14.61
CA ILE A 189 4.86 6.04 -15.22
C ILE A 189 6.06 5.62 -14.39
N MET A 190 7.07 5.07 -15.05
CA MET A 190 8.36 4.76 -14.45
C MET A 190 9.48 5.56 -15.08
N ASP A 191 10.44 5.96 -14.25
CA ASP A 191 11.70 6.54 -14.68
C ASP A 191 12.70 5.44 -15.05
N THR A 192 13.11 5.43 -16.31
CA THR A 192 14.13 4.50 -16.84
C THR A 192 15.55 5.07 -16.75
N GLY A 193 15.70 6.29 -16.20
CA GLY A 193 16.95 7.02 -16.08
C GLY A 193 17.08 8.12 -17.13
N ASN A 194 18.00 9.07 -16.89
CA ASN A 194 18.30 10.17 -17.81
C ASN A 194 17.08 11.00 -18.27
N GLN A 195 16.07 11.17 -17.40
CA GLN A 195 14.80 11.84 -17.72
C GLN A 195 13.98 11.15 -18.84
N HIS A 196 14.20 9.85 -19.06
CA HIS A 196 13.36 9.04 -19.92
C HIS A 196 12.27 8.34 -19.11
N PHE A 197 11.02 8.70 -19.40
CA PHE A 197 9.86 8.15 -18.71
C PHE A 197 9.07 7.23 -19.63
N GLN A 198 8.62 6.11 -19.08
CA GLN A 198 7.79 5.14 -19.78
C GLN A 198 6.46 5.00 -19.04
N CYS A 199 5.37 5.15 -19.77
CA CYS A 199 4.02 4.90 -19.27
C CYS A 199 3.58 3.50 -19.71
N HIS A 200 3.24 2.66 -18.75
CA HIS A 200 2.75 1.30 -18.96
C HIS A 200 1.26 1.26 -18.71
N VAL A 201 0.49 0.70 -19.64
CA VAL A 201 -0.97 0.72 -19.61
C VAL A 201 -1.56 -0.69 -19.54
N PHE A 202 -2.58 -0.82 -18.70
CA PHE A 202 -3.26 -2.07 -18.39
C PHE A 202 -4.77 -1.90 -18.46
N TRP A 203 -5.45 -2.99 -18.78
CA TRP A 203 -6.90 -3.13 -18.69
C TRP A 203 -7.25 -4.16 -17.63
N CYS A 204 -8.09 -3.75 -16.68
CA CYS A 204 -8.46 -4.51 -15.49
C CYS A 204 -9.97 -4.80 -15.50
N ASP A 205 -10.33 -6.05 -15.24
CA ASP A 205 -11.71 -6.53 -15.11
C ASP A 205 -11.95 -6.97 -13.65
N PRO A 206 -12.99 -6.49 -12.93
CA PRO A 206 -14.08 -5.59 -13.35
C PRO A 206 -13.77 -4.10 -13.30
N ASN A 207 -12.64 -3.68 -12.74
CA ASN A 207 -12.12 -2.32 -12.78
C ASN A 207 -10.70 -2.30 -12.19
N ALA A 208 -10.02 -1.17 -12.37
CA ALA A 208 -8.67 -0.94 -11.89
C ALA A 208 -8.58 -0.60 -10.38
N GLY A 209 -9.69 -0.62 -9.62
CA GLY A 209 -9.73 -0.21 -8.23
C GLY A 209 -8.73 -0.98 -7.35
N CYS A 210 -8.84 -2.31 -7.31
CA CYS A 210 -7.96 -3.16 -6.50
C CYS A 210 -6.49 -3.06 -6.92
N VAL A 211 -6.22 -2.95 -8.23
CA VAL A 211 -4.87 -2.80 -8.76
C VAL A 211 -4.26 -1.48 -8.31
N SER A 212 -4.98 -0.38 -8.48
CA SER A 212 -4.53 0.94 -8.06
C SER A 212 -4.29 1.02 -6.54
N GLU A 213 -5.14 0.39 -5.74
CA GLU A 213 -4.96 0.32 -4.28
C GLU A 213 -3.70 -0.46 -3.91
N ALA A 214 -3.44 -1.59 -4.55
CA ALA A 214 -2.27 -2.42 -4.28
C ALA A 214 -0.95 -1.71 -4.65
N VAL A 215 -0.87 -1.08 -5.83
CA VAL A 215 0.33 -0.33 -6.24
C VAL A 215 0.53 0.89 -5.34
N GLN A 216 -0.55 1.58 -4.97
CA GLN A 216 -0.48 2.71 -4.04
C GLN A 216 0.02 2.28 -2.66
N ALA A 217 -0.46 1.15 -2.14
CA ALA A 217 0.01 0.60 -0.87
C ALA A 217 1.51 0.27 -0.92
N ALA A 218 1.98 -0.35 -1.99
CA ALA A 218 3.41 -0.64 -2.19
C ALA A 218 4.25 0.64 -2.20
N CYS A 219 3.78 1.70 -2.86
CA CYS A 219 4.43 3.01 -2.84
C CYS A 219 4.53 3.57 -1.41
N VAL A 220 3.43 3.55 -0.65
CA VAL A 220 3.41 4.09 0.72
C VAL A 220 4.36 3.33 1.66
N VAL A 221 4.43 2.00 1.52
CA VAL A 221 5.34 1.14 2.31
C VAL A 221 6.80 1.41 1.94
N SER A 222 7.12 1.46 0.65
CA SER A 222 8.48 1.69 0.13
C SER A 222 9.04 3.07 0.47
N TYR A 223 8.22 4.12 0.46
CA TYR A 223 8.66 5.47 0.84
C TYR A 223 8.75 5.67 2.36
N GLY A 224 8.48 4.63 3.15
CA GLY A 224 8.89 4.49 4.54
C GLY A 224 8.45 5.63 5.44
N GLY A 225 7.17 5.71 5.79
CA GLY A 225 6.67 6.26 7.07
C GLY A 225 7.14 7.66 7.52
N ARG A 226 7.81 8.48 6.69
CA ARG A 226 8.39 9.78 7.07
C ARG A 226 8.14 10.92 6.07
N ARG A 227 7.35 10.72 5.01
CA ARG A 227 7.11 11.78 4.00
C ARG A 227 5.68 11.94 3.46
N SER A 228 4.65 11.32 4.01
CA SER A 228 3.36 11.28 3.30
C SER A 228 2.14 11.45 4.19
N TYR A 229 2.02 12.60 4.85
CA TYR A 229 0.75 13.01 5.47
C TYR A 229 0.09 14.21 4.80
N ASP A 230 0.75 14.86 3.81
CA ASP A 230 0.16 16.01 3.10
C ASP A 230 -0.53 15.66 1.78
N CYS A 231 -0.35 14.45 1.25
CA CYS A 231 -0.91 14.09 -0.06
C CYS A 231 -2.37 13.63 -0.02
N CYS A 232 -3.00 13.56 1.15
CA CYS A 232 -4.32 12.96 1.32
C CYS A 232 -5.21 13.81 2.25
N ARG A 233 -5.77 14.92 1.75
CA ARG A 233 -7.06 15.40 2.27
C ARG A 233 -8.13 15.55 1.18
N PRO A 234 -9.36 15.09 1.46
CA PRO A 234 -10.40 14.88 0.48
C PRO A 234 -11.19 16.17 0.23
N GLY A 235 -11.37 16.51 -1.05
CA GLY A 235 -12.07 17.71 -1.47
C GLY A 235 -12.74 17.56 -2.83
N ALA A 236 -13.45 16.47 -3.07
CA ALA A 236 -14.51 16.42 -4.08
C ALA A 236 -15.43 15.24 -3.80
N SER A 237 -16.64 15.54 -3.32
CA SER A 237 -17.76 14.62 -3.41
C SER A 237 -18.17 14.53 -4.88
N MET A 238 -17.81 13.45 -5.56
CA MET A 238 -18.66 12.84 -6.58
C MET A 238 -18.29 11.35 -6.71
N THR A 239 -19.32 10.52 -6.54
CA THR A 239 -19.48 9.15 -7.07
C THR A 239 -18.28 8.58 -7.81
N LYS A 240 -17.68 7.49 -7.26
CA LYS A 240 -16.74 6.54 -7.91
C LYS A 240 -16.67 6.72 -9.43
N ASN A 241 -15.82 7.63 -9.90
CA ASN A 241 -15.44 7.83 -11.30
C ASN A 241 -14.48 9.03 -11.34
N HIS A 242 -13.36 8.85 -12.04
CA HIS A 242 -12.30 9.81 -12.32
C HIS A 242 -11.24 10.04 -11.25
N LEU A 243 -10.06 9.55 -11.60
CA LEU A 243 -8.79 9.69 -10.93
C LEU A 243 -8.05 10.87 -11.61
N GLY A 244 -7.32 11.67 -10.82
CA GLY A 244 -6.35 12.66 -11.32
C GLY A 244 -6.29 13.97 -10.55
N TYR A 245 -5.16 14.58 -10.19
CA TYR A 245 -3.73 14.45 -10.56
C TYR A 245 -2.90 14.67 -9.28
N LEU A 246 -1.72 14.05 -9.17
CA LEU A 246 -0.69 14.40 -8.18
C LEU A 246 0.55 14.88 -8.94
N ASN A 247 0.88 16.17 -8.79
CA ASN A 247 2.24 16.67 -8.99
C ASN A 247 2.87 16.86 -7.61
N CYS A 248 4.17 16.59 -7.53
CA CYS A 248 5.01 16.59 -6.32
C CYS A 248 4.84 17.78 -5.39
#